data_AF-K9A981-F1
#
_entry.id   AF-K9A981-F1
#
_cell.length_a   1.000
_cell.length_b   1.000
_cell.length_c   1.000
_cell.angle_alpha   90.00
_cell.angle_beta   90.00
_cell.angle_gamma   90.00
#
_symmetry.space_group_name_H-M   'P 1'
#
loop_
_entity.id
_entity.type
_entity.pdbx_description
1 polymer ?
#
loop_
_entity_poly.entity_id
_entity_poly.type
_entity_poly.pdbx_seq_one_letter_code
_entity_poly.pdbx_strand_id
1 'polypeptide(L)'
;MKSVGVRNKWQAHFNAYRLWNKLRFQRKSITFDAAPESELLVLRDRIAVADYRNGIHQSGEVTKQEGLILTLSHDVDFIAGKNYVIYLQMGDGSVDLIPVTAGSAKNKVVLGRLPNSALKLSADDFVNTIYTVVNDDTKDSLPYLVAKKDPVDQFSNTITAVNYDVRYYLNDKDFIDVPVDDSPIYIRYDQLDINLARLYQMQRGDLPTTGEISFVVEAGALVSS
;
A
#
# COMPACT_ATOMS: atom_id res chain seq x y z
N MET A 1 14.78 -21.01 -2.95
CA MET A 1 15.22 -19.61 -3.18
C MET A 1 16.73 -19.56 -2.92
N LYS A 2 17.53 -19.09 -3.88
CA LYS A 2 18.98 -18.88 -3.69
C LYS A 2 19.20 -17.39 -3.42
N SER A 3 19.76 -17.01 -2.26
CA SER A 3 20.13 -15.63 -1.98
C SER A 3 21.61 -15.40 -2.27
N VAL A 4 21.92 -14.45 -3.16
CA VAL A 4 23.29 -14.02 -3.43
C VAL A 4 23.65 -12.91 -2.44
N GLY A 5 24.82 -12.99 -1.80
CA GLY A 5 25.36 -11.90 -0.97
C GLY A 5 25.00 -11.90 0.51
N VAL A 6 24.38 -12.96 1.04
CA VAL A 6 24.21 -13.14 2.50
C VAL A 6 25.52 -13.67 3.07
N ARG A 7 26.15 -12.92 3.98
CA ARG A 7 27.51 -13.19 4.47
C ARG A 7 27.57 -13.65 5.93
N ASN A 8 26.47 -13.53 6.67
CA ASN A 8 26.40 -13.84 8.11
C ASN A 8 25.02 -14.43 8.46
N LYS A 9 24.96 -15.29 9.48
CA LYS A 9 23.75 -15.99 9.95
C LYS A 9 22.65 -15.03 10.40
N TRP A 10 22.99 -13.88 10.96
CA TRP A 10 22.05 -12.85 11.37
C TRP A 10 21.38 -12.20 10.16
N GLN A 11 22.14 -11.92 9.10
CA GLN A 11 21.57 -11.44 7.83
C GLN A 11 20.65 -12.50 7.20
N ALA A 12 21.02 -13.79 7.31
CA ALA A 12 20.17 -14.89 6.86
C ALA A 12 18.86 -14.96 7.66
N HIS A 13 18.93 -14.85 8.99
CA HIS A 13 17.78 -14.82 9.90
C HIS A 13 16.81 -13.69 9.52
N PHE A 14 17.28 -12.44 9.48
CA PHE A 14 16.41 -11.32 9.16
C PHE A 14 15.77 -11.44 7.77
N ASN A 15 16.54 -11.86 6.76
CA ASN A 15 15.99 -12.04 5.42
C ASN A 15 14.95 -13.16 5.35
N ALA A 16 15.20 -14.30 6.02
CA ALA A 16 14.28 -15.42 6.07
C ALA A 16 12.97 -15.03 6.78
N TYR A 17 13.06 -14.40 7.96
CA TYR A 17 11.88 -14.00 8.71
C TYR A 17 11.11 -12.87 8.05
N ARG A 18 11.76 -11.88 7.42
CA ARG A 18 11.05 -10.86 6.63
C ARG A 18 10.28 -11.49 5.48
N LEU A 19 10.88 -12.44 4.75
CA LEU A 19 10.21 -13.14 3.66
C LEU A 19 9.05 -14.00 4.18
N TRP A 20 9.27 -14.76 5.24
CA TRP A 20 8.26 -15.63 5.84
C TRP A 20 7.08 -14.82 6.41
N ASN A 21 7.36 -13.74 7.14
CA ASN A 21 6.33 -12.84 7.65
C ASN A 21 5.56 -12.18 6.49
N LYS A 22 6.25 -11.81 5.40
CA LYS A 22 5.57 -11.31 4.20
C LYS A 22 4.63 -12.36 3.61
N LEU A 23 5.08 -13.59 3.39
CA LEU A 23 4.21 -14.69 2.91
C LEU A 23 3.03 -14.97 3.85
N ARG A 24 3.25 -14.87 5.17
CA ARG A 24 2.23 -15.18 6.19
C ARG A 24 1.19 -14.08 6.33
N PHE A 25 1.59 -12.81 6.28
CA PHE A 25 0.72 -11.66 6.58
C PHE A 25 0.25 -10.88 5.34
N GLN A 26 0.84 -11.12 4.17
CA GLN A 26 0.37 -10.56 2.90
C GLN A 26 -0.83 -11.36 2.38
N ARG A 27 -2.02 -11.07 2.91
CA ARG A 27 -3.25 -11.84 2.65
C ARG A 27 -4.29 -11.10 1.81
N LYS A 28 -4.13 -9.79 1.62
CA LYS A 28 -5.09 -8.96 0.89
C LYS A 28 -4.39 -8.33 -0.31
N SER A 29 -5.07 -8.40 -1.45
CA SER A 29 -4.74 -7.67 -2.65
C SER A 29 -5.95 -6.85 -3.05
N ILE A 30 -5.72 -5.67 -3.60
CA ILE A 30 -6.74 -4.80 -4.18
C ILE A 30 -6.29 -4.40 -5.58
N THR A 31 -7.26 -4.20 -6.45
CA THR A 31 -7.05 -3.70 -7.81
C THR A 31 -8.09 -2.63 -8.06
N PHE A 32 -7.66 -1.46 -8.51
CA PHE A 32 -8.53 -0.33 -8.80
C PHE A 32 -7.93 0.54 -9.90
N ASP A 33 -8.79 1.26 -10.61
CA ASP A 33 -8.37 2.24 -11.60
C ASP A 33 -8.13 3.57 -10.91
N ALA A 34 -6.98 4.17 -11.23
CA ALA A 34 -6.51 5.41 -10.64
C ALA A 34 -6.34 6.48 -11.71
N ALA A 35 -6.51 7.73 -11.29
CA ALA A 35 -6.31 8.93 -12.09
C ALA A 35 -4.85 9.03 -12.62
N PRO A 36 -4.54 9.90 -13.60
CA PRO A 36 -3.26 9.89 -14.30
C PRO A 36 -2.07 10.20 -13.37
N GLU A 37 -2.28 10.86 -12.24
CA GLU A 37 -1.27 11.11 -11.21
C GLU A 37 -0.68 9.84 -10.60
N SER A 38 -1.38 8.70 -10.74
CA SER A 38 -0.84 7.38 -10.41
C SER A 38 0.43 7.02 -11.19
N GLU A 39 0.74 7.74 -12.26
CA GLU A 39 2.02 7.60 -12.97
C GLU A 39 3.22 7.91 -12.07
N LEU A 40 3.05 8.77 -11.05
CA LEU A 40 4.09 9.07 -10.07
C LEU A 40 4.36 7.94 -9.07
N LEU A 41 3.45 6.97 -8.97
CA LEU A 41 3.61 5.84 -8.06
C LEU A 41 4.67 4.87 -8.58
N VAL A 42 5.59 4.48 -7.69
CA VAL A 42 6.64 3.49 -7.92
C VAL A 42 6.26 2.17 -7.26
N LEU A 43 6.79 1.07 -7.79
CA LEU A 43 6.64 -0.24 -7.17
C LEU A 43 7.14 -0.21 -5.72
N ARG A 44 6.35 -0.81 -4.82
CA ARG A 44 6.54 -0.87 -3.37
C ARG A 44 6.30 0.44 -2.62
N ASP A 45 5.84 1.49 -3.29
CA ASP A 45 5.37 2.68 -2.59
C ASP A 45 4.22 2.34 -1.66
N ARG A 46 4.26 2.92 -0.46
CA ARG A 46 3.19 2.79 0.52
C ARG A 46 2.10 3.80 0.20
N ILE A 47 0.93 3.28 -0.17
CA ILE A 47 -0.28 4.06 -0.41
C ILE A 47 -1.28 3.83 0.71
N ALA A 48 -2.08 4.87 0.98
CA ALA A 48 -3.21 4.83 1.88
C ALA A 48 -4.48 4.63 1.05
N VAL A 49 -5.22 3.56 1.31
CA VAL A 49 -6.48 3.28 0.59
C VAL A 49 -7.64 3.39 1.55
N ALA A 50 -8.61 4.23 1.19
CA ALA A 50 -9.86 4.39 1.91
C ALA A 50 -10.80 3.21 1.63
N ASP A 51 -11.46 2.70 2.67
CA ASP A 51 -12.46 1.64 2.55
C ASP A 51 -13.87 2.26 2.45
N TYR A 52 -14.42 2.30 1.24
CA TYR A 52 -15.73 2.91 0.95
C TYR A 52 -16.94 2.07 1.41
N ARG A 53 -16.74 0.88 1.98
CA ARG A 53 -17.85 -0.01 2.38
C ARG A 53 -18.64 0.49 3.58
N ASN A 54 -18.11 1.45 4.34
CA ASN A 54 -18.75 1.97 5.55
C ASN A 54 -19.70 3.16 5.31
N GLY A 55 -19.99 3.52 4.05
CA GLY A 55 -21.02 4.51 3.73
C GLY A 55 -20.71 5.97 4.11
N ILE A 56 -19.48 6.27 4.55
CA ILE A 56 -19.01 7.65 4.74
C ILE A 56 -18.56 8.16 3.37
N HIS A 57 -19.52 8.64 2.58
CA HIS A 57 -19.28 9.18 1.25
C HIS A 57 -18.78 10.62 1.36
N GLN A 58 -17.45 10.80 1.47
CA GLN A 58 -16.83 12.12 1.33
C GLN A 58 -16.49 12.46 -0.14
N SER A 59 -17.06 11.72 -1.09
CA SER A 59 -16.88 11.93 -2.52
C SER A 59 -18.21 11.93 -3.27
N GLY A 60 -18.24 12.58 -4.44
CA GLY A 60 -19.46 12.74 -5.22
C GLY A 60 -19.29 13.78 -6.32
N GLU A 61 -20.38 14.46 -6.66
CA GLU A 61 -20.41 15.50 -7.69
C GLU A 61 -20.75 16.86 -7.08
N VAL A 62 -20.19 17.92 -7.65
CA VAL A 62 -20.53 19.29 -7.26
C VAL A 62 -21.83 19.67 -7.99
N THR A 63 -22.85 20.06 -7.22
CA THR A 63 -24.18 20.40 -7.76
C THR A 63 -24.34 21.90 -8.01
N LYS A 64 -23.67 22.74 -7.21
CA LYS A 64 -23.77 24.19 -7.33
C LYS A 64 -22.54 24.88 -6.75
N GLN A 65 -22.18 26.03 -7.33
CA GLN A 65 -21.18 26.95 -6.79
C GLN A 65 -21.76 28.36 -6.61
N GLU A 66 -21.54 28.95 -5.44
CA GLU A 66 -21.88 30.33 -5.10
C GLU A 66 -20.63 31.01 -4.53
N GLY A 67 -19.80 31.58 -5.40
CA GLY A 67 -18.51 32.14 -5.01
C GLY A 67 -17.57 31.07 -4.44
N LEU A 68 -17.26 31.16 -3.15
CA LEU A 68 -16.43 30.19 -2.42
C LEU A 68 -17.24 29.03 -1.80
N ILE A 69 -18.57 29.07 -1.88
CA ILE A 69 -19.43 28.04 -1.30
C ILE A 69 -19.77 27.01 -2.37
N LEU A 70 -19.48 25.74 -2.11
CA LEU A 70 -19.94 24.62 -2.95
C LEU A 70 -21.09 23.89 -2.28
N THR A 71 -22.07 23.48 -3.10
CA THR A 71 -23.11 22.52 -2.71
C THR A 71 -22.76 21.17 -3.32
N LEU A 72 -22.68 20.15 -2.48
CA LEU A 72 -22.23 18.81 -2.80
C LEU A 72 -23.40 17.84 -2.91
N SER A 73 -23.22 16.73 -3.63
CA SER A 73 -24.24 15.70 -3.77
C SER A 73 -24.46 14.87 -2.50
N HIS A 74 -23.45 14.76 -1.62
CA HIS A 74 -23.52 14.04 -0.35
C HIS A 74 -23.04 14.89 0.82
N ASP A 75 -23.48 14.52 2.02
CA ASP A 75 -23.06 15.15 3.27
C ASP A 75 -21.59 14.86 3.57
N VAL A 76 -20.89 15.85 4.15
CA VAL A 76 -19.51 15.74 4.59
C VAL A 76 -19.44 16.00 6.08
N ASP A 77 -18.94 15.02 6.84
CA ASP A 77 -18.76 15.15 8.28
C ASP A 77 -17.37 15.73 8.60
N PHE A 78 -17.38 16.96 9.14
CA PHE A 78 -16.18 17.63 9.64
C PHE A 78 -16.00 17.36 11.13
N ILE A 79 -14.82 16.88 11.50
CA ILE A 79 -14.42 16.67 12.90
C ILE A 79 -13.69 17.92 13.40
N ALA A 80 -14.11 18.43 14.57
CA ALA A 80 -13.50 19.60 15.18
C ALA A 80 -12.00 19.37 15.45
N GLY A 81 -11.18 20.37 15.11
CA GLY A 81 -9.72 20.34 15.31
C GLY A 81 -8.93 19.57 14.23
N LYS A 82 -9.58 19.16 13.13
CA LYS A 82 -8.93 18.55 11.96
C LYS A 82 -8.95 19.50 10.77
N ASN A 83 -7.90 19.44 9.95
CA ASN A 83 -7.86 20.17 8.68
C ASN A 83 -8.34 19.29 7.56
N TYR A 84 -9.07 19.90 6.61
CA TYR A 84 -9.65 19.21 5.48
C TYR A 84 -9.24 19.88 4.17
N VAL A 85 -9.11 19.06 3.14
CA VAL A 85 -8.81 19.44 1.77
C VAL A 85 -9.84 18.79 0.86
N ILE A 86 -10.29 19.54 -0.15
CA ILE A 86 -11.11 19.02 -1.23
C ILE A 86 -10.27 18.89 -2.50
N TYR A 87 -10.36 17.73 -3.13
CA TYR A 87 -9.90 17.44 -4.48
C TYR A 87 -11.07 17.66 -5.42
N LEU A 88 -10.91 18.55 -6.39
CA LEU A 88 -11.88 18.82 -7.43
C LEU A 88 -11.31 18.32 -8.76
N GLN A 89 -11.86 17.23 -9.28
CA GLN A 89 -11.54 16.72 -10.59
C GLN A 89 -12.47 17.37 -11.61
N MET A 90 -11.88 18.23 -12.44
CA MET A 90 -12.57 18.98 -13.48
C MET A 90 -12.90 18.07 -14.66
N GLY A 91 -13.86 18.48 -15.49
CA GLY A 91 -14.26 17.69 -16.67
C GLY A 91 -13.23 17.65 -17.80
N ASP A 92 -12.08 18.31 -17.67
CA ASP A 92 -10.91 18.17 -18.56
C ASP A 92 -9.84 17.20 -17.99
N GLY A 93 -10.12 16.59 -16.83
CA GLY A 93 -9.22 15.68 -16.13
C GLY A 93 -8.23 16.38 -15.20
N SER A 94 -8.16 17.72 -15.18
CA SER A 94 -7.32 18.44 -14.23
C SER A 94 -7.86 18.30 -12.80
N VAL A 95 -6.95 18.23 -11.83
CA VAL A 95 -7.29 18.14 -10.41
C VAL A 95 -6.84 19.40 -9.69
N ASP A 96 -7.77 20.05 -8.98
CA ASP A 96 -7.47 21.20 -8.13
C ASP A 96 -7.64 20.87 -6.64
N LEU A 97 -6.67 21.29 -5.83
CA LEU A 97 -6.54 20.92 -4.43
C LEU A 97 -6.65 22.18 -3.56
N ILE A 98 -7.70 22.24 -2.74
CA ILE A 98 -8.12 23.46 -2.04
C ILE A 98 -8.42 23.16 -0.56
N PRO A 99 -7.88 23.92 0.41
CA PRO A 99 -8.29 23.79 1.81
C PRO A 99 -9.77 24.17 1.97
N VAL A 100 -10.50 23.42 2.79
CA VAL A 100 -11.95 23.53 2.90
C VAL A 100 -12.42 23.53 4.35
N THR A 101 -13.48 24.28 4.63
CA THR A 101 -14.16 24.33 5.92
C THR A 101 -15.65 24.01 5.80
N ALA A 102 -16.28 23.62 6.91
CA ALA A 102 -17.71 23.34 6.95
C ALA A 102 -18.53 24.58 6.58
N GLY A 103 -19.51 24.42 5.70
CA GLY A 103 -20.46 25.47 5.34
C GLY A 103 -21.66 25.53 6.27
N SER A 104 -22.71 26.20 5.81
CA SER A 104 -23.95 26.39 6.58
C SER A 104 -24.81 25.12 6.70
N ALA A 105 -24.52 24.07 5.94
CA ALA A 105 -25.18 22.78 5.96
C ALA A 105 -24.16 21.66 5.73
N LYS A 106 -24.51 20.41 6.06
CA LYS A 106 -23.60 19.26 5.94
C LYS A 106 -23.12 18.97 4.52
N ASN A 107 -23.94 19.26 3.51
CA ASN A 107 -23.57 19.15 2.10
C ASN A 107 -23.00 20.45 1.51
N LYS A 108 -22.73 21.46 2.35
CA LYS A 108 -22.14 22.73 1.92
C LYS A 108 -20.76 22.89 2.51
N VAL A 109 -19.84 23.34 1.67
CA VAL A 109 -18.46 23.55 2.06
C VAL A 109 -17.96 24.91 1.59
N VAL A 110 -17.05 25.51 2.35
CA VAL A 110 -16.45 26.81 2.04
C VAL A 110 -14.99 26.61 1.66
N LEU A 111 -14.66 26.97 0.42
CA LEU A 111 -13.32 26.89 -0.14
C LEU A 111 -12.45 28.04 0.38
N GLY A 112 -11.17 27.75 0.64
CA GLY A 112 -10.18 28.78 0.99
C GLY A 112 -9.77 29.68 -0.17
N ARG A 113 -9.98 29.23 -1.42
CA ARG A 113 -9.80 30.01 -2.65
C ARG A 113 -10.74 29.52 -3.75
N LEU A 114 -10.91 30.34 -4.78
CA LEU A 114 -11.61 29.91 -5.98
C LEU A 114 -10.84 28.78 -6.70
N PRO A 115 -11.55 27.85 -7.34
CA PRO A 115 -10.93 26.87 -8.22
C PRO A 115 -10.19 27.54 -9.38
N ASN A 116 -9.11 26.91 -9.84
CA ASN A 116 -8.28 27.43 -10.93
C ASN A 116 -8.98 27.39 -12.30
N SER A 117 -10.01 26.54 -12.43
CA SER A 117 -10.82 26.38 -13.63
C SER A 117 -12.31 26.44 -13.27
N ALA A 118 -13.15 26.84 -14.23
CA ALA A 118 -14.59 26.85 -14.04
C ALA A 118 -15.13 25.43 -13.83
N LEU A 119 -16.00 25.26 -12.83
CA LEU A 119 -16.62 23.97 -12.55
C LEU A 119 -17.69 23.66 -13.61
N LYS A 120 -17.69 22.42 -14.10
CA LYS A 120 -18.81 21.86 -14.88
C LYS A 120 -19.86 21.32 -13.93
N LEU A 121 -21.05 21.89 -14.01
CA LEU A 121 -22.17 21.66 -13.09
C LEU A 121 -23.49 21.37 -13.84
N SER A 122 -23.48 21.39 -15.17
CA SER A 122 -24.70 21.23 -15.96
C SER A 122 -25.06 19.75 -16.07
N ALA A 123 -26.34 19.42 -15.88
CA ALA A 123 -26.83 18.06 -16.14
C ALA A 123 -26.70 17.64 -17.62
N ASP A 124 -26.52 18.60 -18.53
CA ASP A 124 -26.27 18.37 -19.97
C ASP A 124 -24.79 18.10 -20.27
N ASP A 125 -23.88 18.34 -19.32
CA ASP A 125 -22.47 18.00 -19.48
C ASP A 125 -22.26 16.50 -19.29
N PHE A 126 -21.56 15.86 -20.23
CA PHE A 126 -21.24 14.42 -20.12
C PHE A 126 -20.31 14.08 -18.94
N VAL A 127 -19.65 15.07 -18.34
CA VAL A 127 -18.70 14.90 -17.22
C VAL A 127 -18.85 16.08 -16.26
N ASN A 128 -19.54 15.84 -15.14
CA ASN A 128 -19.62 16.78 -14.02
C ASN A 128 -18.30 16.84 -13.25
N THR A 129 -18.09 17.94 -12.53
CA THR A 129 -16.95 18.05 -11.62
C THR A 129 -17.14 17.11 -10.44
N ILE A 130 -16.21 16.17 -10.26
CA ILE A 130 -16.21 15.21 -9.16
C ILE A 130 -15.41 15.80 -8.00
N TYR A 131 -15.86 15.58 -6.77
CA TYR A 131 -15.13 15.96 -5.57
C TYR A 131 -14.75 14.77 -4.72
N THR A 132 -13.68 14.92 -3.96
CA THR A 132 -13.34 14.07 -2.80
C THR A 132 -12.80 14.95 -1.68
N VAL A 133 -13.44 14.92 -0.52
CA VAL A 133 -12.97 15.59 0.70
C VAL A 133 -12.20 14.58 1.53
N VAL A 134 -11.03 14.99 2.04
CA VAL A 134 -10.22 14.20 2.96
C VAL A 134 -9.75 15.08 4.10
N ASN A 135 -9.51 14.49 5.26
CA ASN A 135 -8.78 15.16 6.34
C ASN A 135 -7.28 14.85 6.28
N ASP A 136 -6.52 15.56 7.11
CA ASP A 136 -5.10 15.30 7.35
C ASP A 136 -4.82 13.99 8.12
N ASP A 137 -5.85 13.26 8.56
CA ASP A 137 -5.69 12.07 9.39
C ASP A 137 -5.68 10.80 8.54
N THR A 138 -4.52 10.15 8.50
CA THR A 138 -4.36 8.85 7.82
C THR A 138 -4.70 7.65 8.72
N LYS A 139 -5.14 7.87 9.98
CA LYS A 139 -5.33 6.81 10.97
C LYS A 139 -6.27 5.68 10.55
N ASP A 140 -7.31 5.99 9.78
CA ASP A 140 -8.30 5.00 9.33
C ASP A 140 -8.01 4.45 7.92
N SER A 141 -6.93 4.93 7.28
CA SER A 141 -6.53 4.43 5.97
C SER A 141 -5.85 3.05 6.09
N LEU A 142 -6.22 2.14 5.21
CA LEU A 142 -5.57 0.84 5.13
C LEU A 142 -4.28 1.00 4.33
N PRO A 143 -3.11 0.66 4.90
CA PRO A 143 -1.85 0.81 4.19
C PRO A 143 -1.68 -0.35 3.20
N TYR A 144 -1.37 -0.02 1.96
CA TYR A 144 -1.06 -0.97 0.89
C TYR A 144 0.29 -0.63 0.24
N LEU A 145 0.93 -1.61 -0.37
CA LEU A 145 2.15 -1.47 -1.15
C LEU A 145 1.81 -1.70 -2.62
N VAL A 146 2.21 -0.78 -3.50
CA VAL A 146 2.04 -0.93 -4.95
C VAL A 146 2.80 -2.17 -5.42
N ALA A 147 2.08 -3.12 -6.02
CA ALA A 147 2.63 -4.38 -6.52
C ALA A 147 2.75 -4.39 -8.04
N LYS A 148 1.82 -3.74 -8.74
CA LYS A 148 1.79 -3.62 -10.20
C LYS A 148 1.08 -2.33 -10.62
N LYS A 149 1.50 -1.78 -11.76
CA LYS A 149 0.85 -0.65 -12.44
C LYS A 149 0.78 -1.01 -13.92
N ASP A 150 -0.43 -1.00 -14.48
CA ASP A 150 -0.68 -1.23 -15.90
C ASP A 150 -1.44 -0.02 -16.47
N PRO A 151 -0.96 0.61 -17.57
CA PRO A 151 -1.70 1.68 -18.22
C PRO A 151 -2.94 1.13 -18.92
N VAL A 152 -4.08 1.81 -18.76
CA VAL A 152 -5.34 1.45 -19.44
C VAL A 152 -5.56 2.37 -20.63
N ASP A 153 -5.44 3.69 -20.42
CA ASP A 153 -5.52 4.73 -21.45
C ASP A 153 -4.61 5.92 -21.09
N GLN A 154 -4.76 7.06 -21.79
CA GLN A 154 -3.95 8.27 -21.53
C GLN A 154 -4.25 8.94 -20.19
N PHE A 155 -5.35 8.58 -19.52
CA PHE A 155 -5.84 9.27 -18.33
C PHE A 155 -6.03 8.35 -17.12
N SER A 156 -5.75 7.04 -17.26
CA SER A 156 -5.99 6.08 -16.19
C SER A 156 -4.98 4.93 -16.19
N ASN A 157 -4.61 4.51 -14.98
CA ASN A 157 -3.80 3.33 -14.74
C ASN A 157 -4.54 2.37 -13.79
N THR A 158 -4.50 1.08 -14.09
CA THR A 158 -4.92 0.05 -13.13
C THR A 158 -3.77 -0.21 -12.16
N ILE A 159 -4.02 0.03 -10.87
CA ILE A 159 -3.07 -0.21 -9.78
C ILE A 159 -3.47 -1.49 -9.05
N THR A 160 -2.53 -2.43 -8.95
CA THR A 160 -2.65 -3.57 -8.04
C THR A 160 -1.76 -3.35 -6.83
N ALA A 161 -2.32 -3.42 -5.64
CA ALA A 161 -1.60 -3.23 -4.39
C ALA A 161 -1.87 -4.35 -3.40
N VAL A 162 -0.87 -4.68 -2.58
CA VAL A 162 -0.96 -5.72 -1.53
C VAL A 162 -0.89 -5.08 -0.15
N ASN A 163 -1.54 -5.66 0.86
CA ASN A 163 -1.57 -5.03 2.17
C ASN A 163 -0.16 -4.83 2.74
N TYR A 164 0.05 -3.71 3.42
CA TYR A 164 1.17 -3.52 4.29
C TYR A 164 0.80 -3.99 5.70
N ASP A 165 1.68 -4.73 6.36
CA ASP A 165 1.50 -5.12 7.76
C ASP A 165 2.83 -4.90 8.49
N VAL A 166 2.78 -4.23 9.64
CA VAL A 166 3.98 -3.96 10.46
C VAL A 166 4.67 -5.26 10.88
N ARG A 167 3.92 -6.37 10.99
CA ARG A 167 4.45 -7.68 11.35
C ARG A 167 5.38 -8.27 10.30
N TYR A 168 5.51 -7.68 9.11
CA TYR A 168 6.56 -8.02 8.16
C TYR A 168 7.97 -7.91 8.76
N TYR A 169 8.16 -6.99 9.71
CA TYR A 169 9.44 -6.71 10.35
C TYR A 169 9.45 -7.10 11.83
N LEU A 170 8.55 -8.00 12.26
CA LEU A 170 8.42 -8.40 13.66
C LEU A 170 9.74 -8.88 14.27
N ASN A 171 10.55 -9.58 13.45
CA ASN A 171 11.80 -10.22 13.84
C ASN A 171 13.05 -9.36 13.60
N ASP A 172 12.91 -8.12 13.13
CA ASP A 172 14.06 -7.24 12.85
C ASP A 172 14.79 -6.81 14.13
N LYS A 173 14.15 -6.98 15.28
CA LYS A 173 14.69 -6.65 16.61
C LYS A 173 15.12 -7.88 17.39
N ASP A 174 15.14 -9.07 16.78
CA ASP A 174 15.54 -10.30 17.48
C ASP A 174 17.00 -10.22 17.95
N PHE A 175 17.85 -9.46 17.26
CA PHE A 175 19.25 -9.23 17.62
C PHE A 175 19.60 -7.75 17.45
N ILE A 176 19.55 -6.99 18.55
CA ILE A 176 19.85 -5.54 18.58
C ILE A 176 21.32 -5.30 18.88
N ASP A 177 21.94 -6.17 19.70
CA ASP A 177 23.37 -6.20 20.02
C ASP A 177 24.02 -7.40 19.34
N VAL A 178 24.15 -7.33 18.02
CA VAL A 178 24.66 -8.43 17.20
C VAL A 178 26.15 -8.66 17.54
N PRO A 179 26.56 -9.82 18.10
CA PRO A 179 27.98 -10.11 18.27
C PRO A 179 28.66 -10.18 16.90
N VAL A 180 29.89 -9.66 16.79
CA VAL A 180 30.72 -9.84 15.60
C VAL A 180 30.86 -11.34 15.37
N ASP A 181 30.30 -11.81 14.27
CA ASP A 181 30.40 -13.20 13.84
C ASP A 181 31.13 -13.20 12.49
N ASP A 182 32.43 -13.48 12.56
CA ASP A 182 33.35 -13.59 11.42
C ASP A 182 33.32 -14.99 10.80
N SER A 183 32.43 -15.88 11.25
CA SER A 183 32.33 -17.25 10.73
C SER A 183 31.85 -17.22 9.27
N PRO A 184 32.67 -17.67 8.31
CA PRO A 184 32.27 -17.72 6.91
C PRO A 184 31.14 -18.72 6.70
N ILE A 185 30.05 -18.29 6.05
CA ILE A 185 28.99 -19.19 5.62
C ILE A 185 29.36 -19.78 4.26
N TYR A 186 29.60 -21.09 4.22
CA TYR A 186 29.81 -21.83 2.98
C TYR A 186 28.48 -22.44 2.52
N ILE A 187 27.97 -21.98 1.37
CA ILE A 187 26.86 -22.66 0.70
C ILE A 187 27.47 -23.85 -0.05
N ARG A 188 27.38 -25.06 0.53
CA ARG A 188 27.82 -26.27 -0.17
C ARG A 188 26.81 -26.64 -1.26
N TYR A 189 27.28 -26.70 -2.51
CA TYR A 189 26.44 -27.00 -3.68
C TYR A 189 26.03 -28.49 -3.77
N ASP A 190 26.71 -29.39 -3.06
CA ASP A 190 26.48 -30.84 -3.05
C ASP A 190 25.22 -31.27 -2.25
N GLN A 191 24.75 -30.45 -1.30
CA GLN A 191 23.55 -30.74 -0.49
C GLN A 191 22.25 -30.16 -1.05
N LEU A 192 22.29 -29.52 -2.22
CA LEU A 192 21.08 -29.04 -2.89
C LEU A 192 20.18 -30.21 -3.34
N ASP A 193 20.76 -31.36 -3.72
CA ASP A 193 20.01 -32.48 -4.29
C ASP A 193 19.18 -33.26 -3.26
N ILE A 194 19.68 -33.43 -2.02
CA ILE A 194 18.92 -34.09 -0.94
C ILE A 194 17.74 -33.22 -0.47
N ASN A 195 17.94 -31.90 -0.43
CA ASN A 195 16.88 -30.96 -0.04
C ASN A 195 15.85 -30.76 -1.16
N LEU A 196 16.25 -30.86 -2.43
CA LEU A 196 15.32 -30.90 -3.56
C LEU A 196 14.51 -32.21 -3.56
N ALA A 197 15.15 -33.35 -3.26
CA ALA A 197 14.46 -34.65 -3.14
C ALA A 197 13.44 -34.67 -1.98
N ARG A 198 13.75 -34.04 -0.84
CA ARG A 198 12.79 -33.85 0.27
C ARG A 198 11.66 -32.88 -0.10
N LEU A 199 11.95 -31.84 -0.89
CA LEU A 199 10.93 -30.91 -1.39
C LEU A 199 9.96 -31.59 -2.38
N TYR A 200 10.47 -32.52 -3.21
CA TYR A 200 9.64 -33.38 -4.06
C TYR A 200 8.82 -34.39 -3.24
N GLN A 201 9.33 -34.89 -2.11
CA GLN A 201 8.53 -35.70 -1.16
C GLN A 201 7.46 -34.86 -0.44
N MET A 202 7.72 -33.58 -0.16
CA MET A 202 6.74 -32.64 0.43
C MET A 202 5.61 -32.22 -0.52
N GLN A 203 5.75 -32.40 -1.84
CA GLN A 203 4.68 -32.14 -2.80
C GLN A 203 3.62 -33.25 -2.90
N ARG A 204 3.70 -34.31 -2.06
CA ARG A 204 2.77 -35.45 -2.09
C ARG A 204 2.10 -35.81 -0.76
N GLY A 205 2.21 -35.02 0.29
CA GLY A 205 1.54 -35.29 1.57
C GLY A 205 1.63 -34.14 2.56
N ASP A 206 0.57 -33.96 3.36
CA ASP A 206 0.21 -32.78 4.14
C ASP A 206 1.30 -32.19 5.06
N LEU A 207 1.27 -30.85 5.20
CA LEU A 207 2.09 -30.09 6.13
C LEU A 207 1.69 -30.39 7.60
N PRO A 208 2.64 -30.55 8.53
CA PRO A 208 2.31 -30.55 9.95
C PRO A 208 1.84 -29.14 10.36
N THR A 209 0.66 -29.06 10.96
CA THR A 209 -0.02 -27.81 11.36
C THR A 209 0.64 -27.11 12.56
N THR A 210 1.60 -27.76 13.21
CA THR A 210 2.44 -27.20 14.27
C THR A 210 3.80 -27.90 14.31
N GLY A 211 4.88 -27.12 14.37
CA GLY A 211 6.25 -27.59 14.58
C GLY A 211 7.23 -26.42 14.49
N GLU A 212 8.15 -26.32 15.45
CA GLU A 212 9.32 -25.44 15.30
C GLU A 212 10.19 -25.98 14.17
N ILE A 213 10.41 -25.16 13.15
CA ILE A 213 11.43 -25.44 12.13
C ILE A 213 12.73 -24.83 12.66
N SER A 214 13.57 -25.65 13.27
CA SER A 214 14.91 -25.28 13.68
C SER A 214 15.88 -25.39 12.50
N PHE A 215 16.43 -24.27 12.05
CA PHE A 215 17.51 -24.23 11.07
C PHE A 215 18.84 -24.43 11.80
N VAL A 216 19.39 -25.65 11.76
CA VAL A 216 20.72 -25.92 12.32
C VAL A 216 21.76 -25.49 11.27
N VAL A 217 22.56 -24.47 11.60
CA VAL A 217 23.71 -24.04 10.81
C VAL A 217 24.95 -24.61 11.50
N GLU A 218 25.56 -25.64 10.92
CA GLU A 218 26.81 -26.21 11.42
C GLU A 218 28.02 -25.58 10.72
N ALA A 219 29.11 -25.40 11.49
CA ALA A 219 30.40 -24.98 10.95
C ALA A 219 31.01 -26.14 10.13
N GLY A 220 31.23 -25.93 8.84
CA GLY A 220 31.85 -26.94 7.98
C GLY A 220 33.36 -27.04 8.20
N ALA A 221 33.89 -28.27 8.27
CA ALA A 221 35.33 -28.53 8.24
C ALA A 221 35.86 -28.63 6.80
N LEU A 222 37.07 -28.11 6.56
CA LEU A 222 37.80 -28.25 5.32
C LEU A 222 38.10 -29.73 5.03
N VAL A 223 37.69 -30.23 3.86
CA VAL A 223 38.29 -31.42 3.27
C VAL A 223 38.81 -30.99 1.91
N SER A 224 40.13 -30.81 1.81
CA SER A 224 40.80 -30.58 0.54
C SER A 224 40.96 -31.91 -0.20
N SER A 225 40.56 -31.93 -1.46
CA SER A 225 41.02 -32.90 -2.46
C SER A 225 41.68 -32.12 -3.60
#